data_AF-A0A8H8RXV3-F1
#
_entry.id   AF-A0A8H8RXV3-F1
#
_cell.length_a   1.000
_cell.length_b   1.000
_cell.length_c   1.000
_cell.angle_alpha   90.00
_cell.angle_beta   90.00
_cell.angle_gamma   90.00
#
_symmetry.space_group_name_H-M   'P 1'
#
loop_
_entity.id
_entity.type
_entity.pdbx_description
1 polymer ?
#
loop_
_entity_poly.entity_id
_entity_poly.type
_entity_poly.pdbx_seq_one_letter_code
_entity_poly.pdbx_strand_id
1 'polypeptide(L)'
;MRLPLPSTSPLLALAFAPWALAQFVPAPTDLINATGYAGIPVRYKEVPTGICELDPDVKSYSGYADVDVDQHIFFWFFESRGIDPETAPLTGF
;
A
#
# COMPACT_ATOMS: atom_id res chain seq x y z
N MET A 1 42.73 6.61 -34.44
CA MET A 1 42.85 7.02 -33.02
C MET A 1 41.80 6.25 -32.23
N ARG A 2 42.20 5.35 -31.31
CA ARG A 2 41.27 4.63 -30.42
C ARG A 2 41.25 5.37 -29.09
N LEU A 3 40.09 5.90 -28.69
CA LEU A 3 39.89 6.50 -27.37
C LEU A 3 40.01 5.41 -26.29
N PRO A 4 40.73 5.65 -25.17
CA PRO A 4 40.78 4.70 -24.07
C PRO A 4 39.40 4.65 -23.40
N LEU A 5 38.88 3.45 -23.13
CA LEU A 5 37.67 3.31 -22.32
C LEU A 5 37.96 3.82 -20.91
N PRO A 6 37.06 4.64 -20.31
CA PRO A 6 37.24 5.07 -18.93
C PRO A 6 37.19 3.85 -18.01
N SER A 7 38.23 3.69 -17.20
CA SER A 7 38.25 2.72 -16.10
C SER A 7 37.18 3.11 -15.09
N THR A 8 36.02 2.45 -15.17
CA THR A 8 34.92 2.65 -14.22
C THR A 8 35.35 2.13 -12.86
N SER A 9 35.76 3.05 -11.99
CA SER A 9 36.18 2.73 -10.63
C SER A 9 34.99 2.14 -9.84
N PRO A 10 35.11 0.94 -9.24
CA PRO A 10 34.01 0.27 -8.55
C PRO A 10 33.47 1.04 -7.34
N LEU A 11 34.25 2.00 -6.82
CA LEU A 11 33.86 2.91 -5.74
C LEU A 11 32.64 3.78 -6.10
N LEU A 12 32.46 4.14 -7.37
CA LEU A 12 31.30 4.93 -7.81
C LEU A 12 30.01 4.10 -7.76
N ALA A 13 30.08 2.80 -8.03
CA ALA A 13 28.92 1.90 -7.98
C ALA A 13 28.43 1.65 -6.54
N LEU A 14 29.33 1.56 -5.56
CA LEU A 14 28.98 1.42 -4.14
C LEU A 14 28.29 2.66 -3.57
N ALA A 15 28.60 3.86 -4.07
CA ALA A 15 27.97 5.11 -3.61
C ALA A 15 26.46 5.19 -3.97
N PHE A 16 26.00 4.48 -5.00
CA PHE A 16 24.60 4.46 -5.43
C PHE A 16 23.78 3.29 -4.87
N ALA A 17 24.42 2.27 -4.28
CA ALA A 17 23.72 1.13 -3.68
C ALA A 17 22.68 1.51 -2.59
N PRO A 18 22.91 2.52 -1.72
CA PRO A 18 21.91 2.93 -0.74
C PRO A 18 20.64 3.52 -1.37
N TRP A 19 20.76 4.12 -2.57
CA TRP A 19 19.64 4.76 -3.27
C TRP A 19 18.75 3.72 -3.96
N ALA A 20 19.30 2.55 -4.27
CA ALA A 20 18.56 1.43 -4.84
C ALA A 20 17.64 0.73 -3.82
N LEU A 21 17.91 0.83 -2.51
CA LEU A 21 17.09 0.21 -1.45
C LEU A 21 16.04 1.15 -0.86
N ALA A 22 16.21 2.48 -1.00
CA ALA A 22 15.27 3.47 -0.45
C ALA A 22 13.93 3.56 -1.19
N GLN A 23 13.79 2.88 -2.33
CA GLN A 23 12.61 2.95 -3.20
C GLN A 23 11.50 1.97 -2.82
N PHE A 24 11.76 1.00 -1.93
CA PHE A 24 10.74 0.03 -1.52
C PHE A 24 10.34 0.24 -0.07
N VAL A 25 9.07 0.61 0.15
CA VAL A 25 8.45 0.56 1.47
C VAL A 25 8.40 -0.91 1.89
N PRO A 26 8.92 -1.29 3.08
CA PRO A 26 8.83 -2.66 3.54
C PRO A 26 7.37 -3.07 3.69
N ALA A 27 7.07 -4.34 3.40
CA ALA A 27 5.72 -4.86 3.54
C ALA A 27 5.23 -4.68 5.00
N PRO A 28 3.99 -4.19 5.21
CA PRO A 28 3.43 -4.06 6.55
C PRO A 28 3.27 -5.44 7.18
N THR A 29 3.65 -5.54 8.46
CA THR A 29 3.57 -6.79 9.25
C THR A 29 2.37 -6.81 10.20
N ASP A 30 1.60 -5.72 10.25
CA ASP A 30 0.52 -5.45 11.19
C ASP A 30 -0.88 -5.54 10.58
N LEU A 31 -1.03 -6.24 9.44
CA LEU A 31 -2.33 -6.39 8.77
C LEU A 31 -3.22 -7.43 9.47
N ILE A 32 -4.49 -7.10 9.60
CA ILE A 32 -5.57 -7.98 10.07
C ILE A 32 -6.07 -8.81 8.89
N ASN A 33 -6.25 -10.12 9.10
CA ASN A 33 -6.81 -11.03 8.09
C ASN A 33 -8.32 -11.18 8.28
N ALA A 34 -9.08 -11.12 7.18
CA ALA A 34 -10.51 -11.37 7.12
C ALA A 34 -10.88 -12.11 5.82
N THR A 35 -12.14 -12.54 5.73
CA THR A 35 -12.70 -13.15 4.52
C THR A 35 -13.83 -12.28 4.01
N GLY A 36 -13.70 -11.78 2.79
CA GLY A 36 -14.71 -10.98 2.11
C GLY A 36 -15.92 -11.81 1.68
N TYR A 37 -16.99 -11.12 1.26
CA TYR A 37 -18.29 -11.72 0.93
C TYR A 37 -18.21 -12.87 -0.09
N ALA A 38 -17.35 -12.75 -1.10
CA ALA A 38 -17.16 -13.77 -2.13
C ALA A 38 -16.14 -14.87 -1.74
N GLY A 39 -15.82 -15.02 -0.44
CA GLY A 39 -14.80 -15.96 0.03
C GLY A 39 -13.35 -15.51 -0.23
N ILE A 40 -13.15 -14.26 -0.64
CA ILE A 40 -11.84 -13.70 -0.99
C ILE A 40 -11.07 -13.31 0.29
N PRO A 41 -9.82 -13.77 0.48
CA PRO A 41 -8.99 -13.30 1.57
C PRO A 41 -8.73 -11.78 1.48
N VAL A 42 -8.89 -11.10 2.60
CA VAL A 42 -8.67 -9.66 2.73
C VAL A 42 -7.69 -9.40 3.87
N ARG A 43 -6.68 -8.56 3.62
CA ARG A 43 -5.68 -8.15 4.60
C ARG A 43 -5.71 -6.64 4.75
N TYR A 44 -6.03 -6.11 5.92
CA TYR A 44 -6.28 -4.68 6.07
C TYR A 44 -5.90 -4.15 7.44
N LYS A 45 -5.85 -2.84 7.59
CA LYS A 45 -5.79 -2.18 8.89
C LYS A 45 -6.50 -0.84 8.86
N GLU A 46 -6.88 -0.36 10.04
CA GLU A 46 -7.38 1.01 10.20
C GLU A 46 -6.26 2.00 9.91
N VAL A 47 -6.58 3.06 9.18
CA VAL A 47 -5.65 4.14 8.88
C VAL A 47 -5.98 5.32 9.79
N PRO A 48 -5.00 5.80 10.59
CA PRO A 48 -5.21 6.94 11.46
C PRO A 48 -5.72 8.18 10.71
N THR A 49 -6.63 8.91 11.36
CA THR A 49 -7.06 10.24 10.91
C THR A 49 -5.86 11.15 10.69
N GLY A 50 -5.92 11.98 9.66
CA GLY A 50 -4.87 12.94 9.28
C GLY A 50 -3.95 12.46 8.15
N ILE A 51 -4.00 11.18 7.75
CA ILE A 51 -3.23 10.69 6.60
C ILE A 51 -3.95 10.99 5.27
N CYS A 52 -5.26 10.76 5.20
CA CYS A 52 -6.12 11.13 4.06
C CYS A 52 -7.51 11.55 4.54
N GLU A 53 -8.15 10.75 5.39
CA GLU A 53 -9.37 11.18 6.08
C GLU A 53 -9.01 12.18 7.18
N LEU A 54 -9.65 13.35 7.17
CA LEU A 54 -9.38 14.45 8.10
C LEU A 54 -10.47 14.59 9.17
N ASP A 55 -11.64 13.98 8.95
CA ASP A 55 -12.72 13.93 9.91
C ASP A 55 -12.43 12.86 10.97
N PRO A 56 -12.29 13.22 12.26
CA PRO A 56 -11.99 12.25 13.32
C PRO A 56 -13.13 11.28 13.60
N ASP A 57 -14.35 11.59 13.18
CA ASP A 57 -15.53 10.74 13.38
C ASP A 57 -15.71 9.72 12.23
N VAL A 58 -14.85 9.77 11.21
CA VAL A 58 -14.91 8.88 10.04
C VAL A 58 -13.72 7.91 10.07
N LYS A 59 -14.01 6.62 10.17
CA LYS A 59 -12.96 5.60 10.09
C LYS A 59 -12.61 5.30 8.65
N SER A 60 -11.33 4.99 8.44
CA SER A 60 -10.84 4.55 7.14
C SER A 60 -9.94 3.34 7.29
N TYR A 61 -9.92 2.49 6.28
CA TYR A 61 -9.22 1.21 6.29
C TYR A 61 -8.50 1.03 4.96
N SER A 62 -7.26 0.56 5.00
CA SER A 62 -6.52 0.24 3.77
C SER A 62 -5.98 -1.17 3.83
N GLY A 63 -5.83 -1.80 2.66
CA GLY A 63 -5.47 -3.19 2.59
C GLY A 63 -5.40 -3.76 1.18
N TYR A 64 -5.42 -5.08 1.11
CA TYR A 64 -5.39 -5.88 -0.11
C TYR A 64 -6.48 -6.94 -0.10
N ALA A 65 -7.14 -7.12 -1.24
CA ALA A 65 -7.92 -8.31 -1.55
C ALA A 65 -7.06 -9.25 -2.42
N ASP A 66 -6.82 -10.47 -1.93
CA ASP A 66 -5.94 -11.43 -2.60
C ASP A 66 -6.79 -12.33 -3.51
N VAL A 67 -6.87 -11.98 -4.80
CA VAL A 67 -7.78 -12.63 -5.77
C VAL A 67 -7.15 -13.85 -6.47
N ASP A 68 -5.82 -13.97 -6.43
CA ASP A 68 -5.03 -15.13 -6.86
C ASP A 68 -3.66 -15.10 -6.13
N VAL A 69 -2.82 -16.12 -6.31
CA VAL A 69 -1.53 -16.31 -5.60
C VAL A 69 -0.62 -15.09 -5.68
N ASP A 70 -0.53 -14.46 -6.86
CA ASP A 70 0.32 -13.29 -7.11
C ASP A 70 -0.52 -12.06 -7.55
N GLN A 71 -1.82 -12.04 -7.23
CA GLN A 71 -2.73 -10.97 -7.61
C GLN A 71 -3.41 -10.36 -6.39
N HIS A 72 -3.00 -9.14 -6.06
CA HIS A 72 -3.44 -8.44 -4.86
C HIS A 72 -3.99 -7.06 -5.24
N ILE A 73 -5.29 -6.85 -5.06
CA ILE A 73 -5.95 -5.58 -5.34
C ILE A 73 -5.83 -4.71 -4.11
N PHE A 74 -5.07 -3.62 -4.20
CA PHE A 74 -5.05 -2.60 -3.16
C PHE A 74 -6.41 -1.90 -3.06
N PHE A 75 -6.86 -1.60 -1.84
CA PHE A 75 -8.01 -0.75 -1.59
C PHE A 75 -7.77 0.21 -0.43
N TRP A 76 -8.54 1.30 -0.44
CA TRP A 76 -8.71 2.19 0.70
C TRP A 76 -10.19 2.54 0.83
N PHE A 77 -10.79 2.03 1.90
CA PHE A 77 -12.18 2.20 2.24
C PHE A 77 -12.36 3.30 3.29
N PHE A 78 -13.48 4.03 3.20
CA PHE A 78 -13.87 5.10 4.11
C PHE A 78 -15.33 4.87 4.51
N GLU A 79 -15.63 4.97 5.80
CA GLU A 79 -17.01 4.92 6.28
C GLU A 79 -17.82 6.13 5.78
N SER A 80 -19.15 5.97 5.72
CA SER A 80 -20.05 7.04 5.28
C SER A 80 -20.04 8.22 6.24
N ARG A 81 -20.14 9.44 5.71
CA ARG A 81 -20.29 10.66 6.52
C ARG A 81 -21.77 11.00 6.70
N GLY A 82 -22.19 11.30 7.93
CA GLY A 82 -23.52 11.82 8.24
C GLY A 82 -24.69 10.84 8.09
N ILE A 83 -24.41 9.57 7.77
CA ILE A 83 -25.37 8.46 7.77
C ILE A 83 -24.68 7.29 8.46
N ASP A 84 -25.44 6.50 9.21
CA ASP A 84 -24.93 5.29 9.86
C ASP A 84 -24.24 4.37 8.84
N PRO A 85 -22.91 4.11 8.98
CA PRO A 85 -22.16 3.31 8.02
C PRO A 85 -22.64 1.87 7.90
N GLU A 86 -23.34 1.33 8.90
CA GLU A 86 -23.93 -0.01 8.82
C GLU A 86 -25.13 -0.10 7.86
N THR A 87 -25.78 1.03 7.58
CA THR A 87 -26.97 1.11 6.72
C THR A 87 -26.75 1.89 5.42
N ALA A 88 -25.63 2.62 5.32
CA ALA A 88 -25.26 3.37 4.15
C ALA A 88 -24.94 2.44 2.96
N PRO A 89 -25.26 2.84 1.72
CA PRO A 89 -24.89 2.06 0.54
C PRO A 89 -23.38 2.08 0.31
N LEU A 90 -22.81 0.93 -0.06
CA LEU A 90 -21.42 0.83 -0.50
C LEU A 90 -21.28 1.34 -1.94
N THR A 91 -20.26 2.17 -2.17
CA THR A 91 -19.83 2.57 -3.51
C THR A 91 -18.40 2.09 -3.75
N GLY A 92 -18.11 1.62 -4.97
CA GLY A 92 -16.78 1.17 -5.37
C GLY A 92 -16.44 1.68 -6.76
N PHE A 93 -15.16 2.00 -6.97
CA PHE A 93 -14.55 2.35 -8.26
C PHE A 93 -13.16 1.73 -8.36
#